data_AF-A0A1J3J3V8-F1
#
_entry.id   AF-A0A1J3J3V8-F1
#
_cell.length_a   1.000
_cell.length_b   1.000
_cell.length_c   1.000
_cell.angle_alpha   90.00
_cell.angle_beta   90.00
_cell.angle_gamma   90.00
#
_symmetry.space_group_name_H-M   'P 1'
#
loop_
_entity.id
_entity.type
_entity.pdbx_description
1 polymer ?
#
loop_
_entity_poly.entity_id
_entity_poly.type
_entity_poly.pdbx_seq_one_letter_code
_entity_poly.pdbx_strand_id
1 'polypeptide(L)'
;MAALLGKLCRKLVFPGSTHGAKRVSTTACESETVKPLNLYSAINQALHIALDTDPRSYVFGEDVGFGGVFRCTTGLAERFGKNRVFNTPKGLLDSALV
;
A
#
# COMPACT_ATOMS: atom_id res chain seq x y z
N MET A 1 39.08 10.39 -0.48
CA MET A 1 38.24 11.26 -1.33
C MET A 1 36.86 10.62 -1.58
N ALA A 2 35.96 10.58 -0.58
CA ALA A 2 34.65 9.93 -0.71
C ALA A 2 33.50 10.74 -0.06
N ALA A 3 33.68 12.05 0.11
CA ALA A 3 32.77 12.88 0.91
C ALA A 3 32.02 13.98 0.11
N LEU A 4 32.01 13.95 -1.23
CA LEU A 4 31.44 15.07 -2.00
C LEU A 4 30.23 14.77 -2.91
N LEU A 5 29.84 13.53 -3.14
CA LEU A 5 28.74 13.22 -4.07
C LEU A 5 27.36 13.07 -3.42
N GLY A 6 27.26 13.14 -2.08
CA GLY A 6 25.98 13.01 -1.36
C GLY A 6 25.11 14.27 -1.31
N LYS A 7 25.57 15.41 -1.85
CA LYS A 7 24.91 16.72 -1.66
C LYS A 7 23.95 17.13 -2.78
N LEU A 8 23.86 16.39 -3.89
CA LEU A 8 23.07 16.84 -5.05
C LEU A 8 21.64 16.27 -5.12
N CYS A 9 21.34 15.14 -4.48
CA CYS A 9 20.03 14.49 -4.63
C CYS A 9 18.91 15.04 -3.72
N ARG A 10 19.18 16.08 -2.90
CA ARG A 10 18.21 16.60 -1.91
C ARG A 10 17.18 17.60 -2.48
N LYS A 11 17.24 17.96 -3.77
CA LYS A 11 16.53 19.16 -4.27
C LYS A 11 15.19 18.92 -4.97
N LEU A 12 14.60 17.74 -4.86
CA LEU A 12 13.21 17.48 -5.28
C LEU A 12 12.34 17.13 -4.07
N VAL A 13 12.17 18.09 -3.17
CA VAL A 13 11.13 18.07 -2.14
C VAL A 13 10.03 19.00 -2.62
N PHE A 14 8.87 18.44 -2.96
CA PHE A 14 7.66 19.20 -3.23
C PHE A 14 7.19 19.87 -1.92
N PRO A 15 6.95 21.19 -1.91
CA PRO A 15 6.40 21.87 -0.75
C PRO A 15 4.87 21.70 -0.77
N GLY A 16 4.32 21.01 0.22
CA GLY A 16 2.88 21.09 0.52
C GLY A 16 2.16 19.76 0.65
N SER A 17 2.45 19.00 1.70
CA SER A 17 1.41 18.27 2.44
C SER A 17 1.98 17.88 3.80
N THR A 18 1.43 18.48 4.84
CA THR A 18 1.92 18.48 6.22
C THR A 18 1.51 17.22 6.98
N HIS A 19 1.69 16.02 6.44
CA HIS A 19 1.57 14.78 7.23
C HIS A 19 2.84 13.93 7.04
N GLY A 20 3.51 13.66 8.16
CA GLY A 20 4.91 13.25 8.23
C GLY A 20 5.24 11.97 7.49
N ALA A 21 5.95 12.11 6.38
CA ALA A 21 6.75 11.03 5.80
C ALA A 21 7.93 10.73 6.74
N LYS A 22 7.73 9.77 7.63
CA LYS A 22 8.82 9.17 8.42
C LYS A 22 9.82 8.59 7.41
N ARG A 23 11.06 9.12 7.40
CA ARG A 23 12.16 8.57 6.60
C ARG A 23 12.21 7.06 6.81
N VAL A 24 11.97 6.30 5.75
CA VAL A 24 12.37 4.89 5.73
C VAL A 24 13.89 4.89 5.78
N SER A 25 14.40 4.68 6.99
CA SER A 25 15.80 4.39 7.24
C SER A 25 16.10 3.06 6.58
N THR A 26 16.87 3.10 5.49
CA THR A 26 17.50 1.93 4.92
C THR A 26 18.48 1.37 5.94
N THR A 27 18.09 0.32 6.67
CA THR A 27 19.01 -0.52 7.42
C THR A 27 18.77 -1.98 7.06
N ALA A 28 19.87 -2.59 6.61
CA ALA A 28 20.12 -4.01 6.36
C ALA A 28 19.55 -4.64 5.08
N CYS A 29 20.48 -4.99 4.18
CA CYS A 29 20.31 -5.98 3.14
C CYS A 29 20.52 -7.36 3.79
N GLU A 30 19.46 -8.02 4.23
CA GLU A 30 19.52 -9.47 4.48
C GLU A 30 19.33 -10.14 3.11
N SER A 31 20.30 -10.95 2.68
CA SER A 31 20.23 -11.70 1.42
C SER A 31 19.29 -12.90 1.59
N GLU A 32 17.99 -12.63 1.63
CA GLU A 32 16.98 -13.67 1.51
C GLU A 32 16.78 -13.98 0.02
N THR A 33 16.74 -15.27 -0.32
CA THR A 33 16.42 -15.76 -1.66
C THR A 33 15.10 -15.14 -2.14
N VAL A 34 15.17 -14.21 -3.09
CA VAL A 34 14.00 -13.54 -3.65
C VAL A 34 13.20 -14.56 -4.44
N LYS A 35 12.18 -15.14 -3.81
CA LYS A 35 11.22 -15.98 -4.52
C LYS A 35 10.50 -15.11 -5.56
N PRO A 36 10.43 -15.53 -6.83
CA PRO A 36 9.64 -14.80 -7.81
C PRO A 36 8.19 -14.75 -7.31
N LEU A 37 7.68 -13.53 -7.11
CA LEU A 37 6.35 -13.27 -6.62
C LEU A 37 5.46 -12.80 -7.77
N ASN A 38 4.26 -13.37 -7.85
CA ASN A 38 3.25 -12.91 -8.79
C ASN A 38 2.79 -11.51 -8.39
N LEU A 39 2.40 -10.69 -9.38
CA LEU A 39 2.01 -9.31 -9.14
C LEU A 39 0.85 -9.18 -8.14
N TYR A 40 -0.18 -10.03 -8.26
CA TYR A 40 -1.29 -10.01 -7.32
C TYR A 40 -0.85 -10.33 -5.88
N SER A 41 0.13 -11.22 -5.70
CA SER A 41 0.69 -11.58 -4.40
C SER A 41 1.52 -10.43 -3.82
N ALA A 42 2.29 -9.74 -4.67
CA ALA A 42 3.03 -8.55 -4.30
C ALA A 42 2.09 -7.43 -3.79
N ILE A 43 1.00 -7.19 -4.51
CA ILE A 43 -0.02 -6.20 -4.13
C ILE A 43 -0.68 -6.61 -2.81
N ASN A 44 -1.06 -7.87 -2.67
CA ASN A 44 -1.67 -8.36 -1.43
C ASN A 44 -0.74 -8.16 -0.21
N GLN A 45 0.54 -8.49 -0.35
CA GLN A 45 1.54 -8.25 0.69
C GLN A 45 1.68 -6.76 1.03
N ALA A 46 1.71 -5.89 0.02
CA ALA A 46 1.78 -4.45 0.24
C ALA A 46 0.55 -3.92 0.98
N LEU A 47 -0.65 -4.39 0.64
CA LEU A 47 -1.89 -4.00 1.33
C LEU A 47 -1.93 -4.53 2.76
N HIS A 48 -1.44 -5.74 3.00
CA HIS A 48 -1.27 -6.27 4.36
C HIS A 48 -0.36 -5.36 5.19
N ILE A 49 0.80 -4.97 4.66
CA ILE A 49 1.74 -4.08 5.36
C ILE A 49 1.09 -2.72 5.63
N ALA A 50 0.38 -2.15 4.66
CA ALA A 50 -0.29 -0.87 4.82
C ALA A 50 -1.37 -0.89 5.92
N LEU A 51 -2.21 -1.93 5.94
CA LEU A 51 -3.27 -2.08 6.94
C LEU A 51 -2.74 -2.39 8.35
N ASP A 52 -1.58 -3.06 8.45
CA ASP A 52 -0.91 -3.37 9.71
C ASP A 52 -0.15 -2.14 10.26
N THR A 53 0.45 -1.34 9.39
CA THR A 53 1.27 -0.18 9.76
C THR A 53 0.41 0.99 10.26
N ASP A 54 -0.74 1.25 9.63
CA ASP A 54 -1.61 2.35 10.01
C ASP A 54 -3.04 1.87 10.31
N PRO A 55 -3.53 2.01 11.55
CA PRO A 55 -4.90 1.64 11.91
C PRO A 55 -5.97 2.51 11.21
N ARG A 56 -5.61 3.66 10.64
CA ARG A 56 -6.51 4.54 9.89
C ARG A 56 -6.63 4.19 8.41
N SER A 57 -5.93 3.16 7.94
CA SER A 57 -6.04 2.70 6.55
C SER A 57 -7.33 1.89 6.33
N TYR A 58 -7.97 2.07 5.19
CA TYR A 58 -9.18 1.33 4.77
C TYR A 58 -9.01 0.85 3.34
N VAL A 59 -9.64 -0.29 3.01
CA VAL A 59 -9.68 -0.82 1.64
C VAL A 59 -11.14 -1.00 1.26
N PHE A 60 -11.57 -0.31 0.21
CA PHE A 60 -12.95 -0.34 -0.26
C PHE A 60 -12.98 -0.35 -1.78
N GLY A 61 -14.06 -0.89 -2.34
CA GLY A 61 -14.28 -0.97 -3.78
C GLY A 61 -15.30 -2.04 -4.15
N GLU A 62 -15.42 -2.33 -5.44
CA GLU A 62 -16.27 -3.41 -5.91
C GLU A 62 -15.62 -4.78 -5.67
N ASP A 63 -16.38 -5.70 -5.08
CA ASP A 63 -16.00 -7.11 -4.85
C ASP A 63 -14.70 -7.34 -4.03
N VAL A 64 -14.21 -6.32 -3.32
CA VAL A 64 -13.04 -6.36 -2.42
C VAL A 64 -13.18 -7.37 -1.29
N GLY A 65 -14.38 -7.52 -0.72
CA GLY A 65 -14.64 -8.32 0.48
C GLY A 65 -14.45 -9.83 0.29
N PHE A 66 -14.50 -10.32 -0.95
CA PHE A 66 -14.24 -11.73 -1.29
C PHE A 66 -12.84 -11.96 -1.89
N GLY A 67 -12.01 -10.91 -1.93
CA GLY A 67 -10.67 -10.93 -2.50
C GLY A 67 -10.51 -10.20 -3.83
N GLY A 68 -11.58 -9.61 -4.37
CA GLY A 68 -11.57 -8.90 -5.65
C GLY A 68 -11.45 -9.84 -6.86
N VAL A 69 -11.72 -9.30 -8.04
CA VAL A 69 -11.68 -10.04 -9.31
C VAL A 69 -10.29 -10.63 -9.59
N PHE A 70 -9.23 -9.91 -9.19
CA PHE A 70 -7.83 -10.31 -9.38
C PHE A 70 -7.19 -10.99 -8.16
N ARG A 71 -7.97 -11.31 -7.11
CA ARG A 71 -7.48 -11.94 -5.87
C ARG A 71 -6.46 -11.12 -5.07
N CYS A 72 -6.30 -9.83 -5.37
CA CYS A 72 -5.35 -8.95 -4.67
C CYS A 72 -5.73 -8.65 -3.21
N THR A 73 -7.00 -8.74 -2.82
CA THR A 73 -7.48 -8.43 -1.46
C THR A 73 -7.89 -9.69 -0.68
N THR A 74 -7.45 -10.85 -1.12
CA THR A 74 -7.80 -12.14 -0.51
C THR A 74 -7.28 -12.23 0.92
N GLY A 75 -8.14 -12.61 1.87
CA GLY A 75 -7.78 -12.78 3.28
C GLY A 75 -7.69 -11.47 4.10
N LEU A 76 -7.84 -10.30 3.48
CA LEU A 76 -7.76 -9.02 4.18
C LEU A 76 -8.95 -8.79 5.11
N ALA A 77 -10.17 -9.08 4.64
CA ALA A 77 -11.38 -8.90 5.44
C ALA A 77 -11.45 -9.85 6.64
N GLU A 78 -10.87 -11.05 6.50
CA GLU A 78 -10.75 -12.04 7.58
C GLU A 78 -9.74 -11.60 8.63
N ARG A 79 -8.58 -11.04 8.21
CA ARG A 79 -7.51 -10.60 9.12
C ARG A 79 -7.80 -9.26 9.81
N PHE A 80 -8.31 -8.26 9.08
CA PHE A 80 -8.48 -6.89 9.58
C PHE A 80 -9.94 -6.52 9.89
N GLY A 81 -10.87 -7.42 9.59
CA GLY A 81 -12.30 -7.25 9.85
C GLY A 81 -13.05 -6.48 8.76
N LYS A 82 -14.35 -6.77 8.67
CA LYS A 82 -15.29 -6.17 7.69
C LYS A 82 -15.49 -4.66 7.87
N ASN A 83 -15.06 -4.09 8.99
CA ASN A 83 -15.14 -2.65 9.24
C ASN A 83 -14.08 -1.85 8.45
N ARG A 84 -12.95 -2.49 8.11
CA ARG A 84 -11.84 -1.84 7.39
C ARG A 84 -11.75 -2.24 5.93
N VAL A 85 -12.28 -3.42 5.60
CA VAL A 85 -12.25 -4.01 4.27
C VAL A 85 -13.67 -4.36 3.86
N PHE A 86 -14.29 -3.53 3.03
CA PHE A 86 -15.71 -3.65 2.69
C PHE A 86 -16.00 -3.32 1.23
N ASN A 87 -17.12 -3.86 0.74
CA ASN A 87 -17.60 -3.55 -0.60
C ASN A 87 -18.33 -2.22 -0.61
N THR A 88 -18.08 -1.41 -1.62
CA THR A 88 -18.93 -0.26 -1.92
C THR A 88 -20.21 -0.74 -2.64
N PRO A 89 -21.35 -0.09 -2.42
CA PRO A 89 -22.58 -0.42 -3.12
C PRO A 89 -22.40 -0.24 -4.64
N LYS A 90 -22.87 -1.22 -5.42
CA LYS A 90 -22.68 -1.33 -6.89
C LYS A 90 -23.41 -0.27 -7.74
N GLY A 91 -23.89 0.82 -7.12
CA GLY A 91 -24.62 1.89 -7.80
C GLY A 91 -23.97 3.28 -7.73
N LEU A 92 -22.87 3.45 -6.98
CA LEU A 92 -22.26 4.78 -6.77
C LEU A 92 -21.26 5.17 -7.87
N LEU A 93 -20.65 4.18 -8.54
CA LEU A 93 -19.59 4.43 -9.53
C LEU A 93 -20.12 4.92 -10.88
N ASP A 94 -21.38 4.65 -11.20
CA ASP A 94 -22.01 5.13 -12.45
C ASP A 94 -22.58 6.56 -12.31
N SER A 95 -22.92 6.98 -11.09
CA SER A 95 -23.52 8.30 -10.83
C SER A 95 -22.53 9.40 -10.41
N ALA A 96 -21.30 9.05 -10.02
CA ALA A 96 -20.31 10.01 -9.50
C ALA A 96 -19.15 10.31 -10.47
N LEU A 97 -19.21 9.79 -11.70
CA LEU A 97 -18.21 10.01 -12.74
C LEU A 97 -18.84 10.44 -14.07
N VAL A 98 -19.67 11.50 -14.05
CA VAL A 98 -19.86 12.45 -15.17
C VAL A 98 -19.91 13.86 -14.59
#